data_AF-A0A484KX49-F1
#
_entry.id   AF-A0A484KX49-F1
#
_cell.length_a   1.000
_cell.length_b   1.000
_cell.length_c   1.000
_cell.angle_alpha   90.00
_cell.angle_beta   90.00
_cell.angle_gamma   90.00
#
_symmetry.space_group_name_H-M   'P 1'
#
loop_
_entity.id
_entity.type
_entity.pdbx_description
1 polymer ?
#
loop_
_entity_poly.entity_id
_entity_poly.type
_entity_poly.pdbx_seq_one_letter_code
_entity_poly.pdbx_strand_id
1 'polypeptide(L)'
;METESVEGSGHRIVRIAETEAQQTALLANAVLLADDLIPRAAAKLSPSNHQASRMDDAAAKRSSSDRRIPEQRELKRRLQRLVDQLRDSFCRQHALELIFTEDGAVRLNADMYLSLDQGGEEPEWFPSPIYQELFDKLTRIANIAAEMFVGRERFATMLLVRLTETVILWLSEDQTFWEEIKDGPRPLGPLGLQQFYLDMEFVILFASQGRYLSRNLHQVIKNIIAKAIEAVAATNIDPYSVLPEDEWFADVAQIAIKMLMGKANFENVERELPATIGSPTVASAKSATSPISHGSQ
;
A
#
# COMPACT_ATOMS: atom_id res chain seq x y z
N MET A 1 -33.84 15.55 30.01
CA MET A 1 -33.53 14.13 30.27
C MET A 1 -32.06 14.00 29.97
N GLU A 2 -31.28 14.11 31.03
CA GLU A 2 -29.83 14.26 31.01
C GLU A 2 -29.20 12.90 30.73
N THR A 3 -28.27 12.86 29.78
CA THR A 3 -27.43 11.70 29.52
C THR A 3 -26.33 11.68 30.56
N GLU A 4 -26.55 10.93 31.64
CA GLU A 4 -25.52 10.67 32.65
C GLU A 4 -24.31 9.97 32.03
N SER A 5 -23.18 10.68 32.12
CA SER A 5 -21.82 10.17 32.02
C SER A 5 -21.64 8.98 32.96
N VAL A 6 -21.28 7.82 32.40
CA VAL A 6 -20.75 6.69 33.19
C VAL A 6 -19.23 6.80 33.21
N GLU A 7 -18.73 7.81 33.90
CA GLU A 7 -17.38 7.80 34.46
C GLU A 7 -17.39 6.97 35.75
N GLY A 8 -17.22 5.67 35.57
CA GLY A 8 -17.03 4.70 36.65
C GLY A 8 -15.73 3.94 36.44
N SER A 9 -14.69 4.31 37.19
CA SER A 9 -13.41 3.60 37.31
C SER A 9 -13.62 2.14 37.77
N GLY A 10 -13.83 1.23 36.82
CA GLY A 10 -13.66 -0.20 36.99
C GLY A 10 -12.42 -0.62 36.20
N HIS A 11 -11.46 -1.28 36.85
CA HIS A 11 -10.30 -1.88 36.18
C HIS A 11 -10.76 -2.75 35.01
N ARG A 12 -10.71 -2.24 33.77
CA ARG A 12 -10.88 -3.09 32.59
C ARG A 12 -9.68 -4.03 32.55
N ILE A 13 -9.94 -5.31 32.79
CA ILE A 13 -8.94 -6.40 32.65
C ILE A 13 -8.42 -6.44 31.19
N VAL A 14 -9.19 -5.92 30.24
CA VAL A 14 -8.86 -5.85 28.81
C VAL A 14 -8.70 -4.39 28.38
N ARG A 15 -7.49 -4.01 27.95
CA ARG A 15 -7.18 -2.69 27.38
C ARG A 15 -7.18 -2.77 25.85
N ILE A 16 -7.50 -1.64 25.20
CA ILE A 16 -7.42 -1.52 23.75
C ILE A 16 -5.94 -1.49 23.35
N ALA A 17 -5.60 -2.14 22.24
CA ALA A 17 -4.27 -2.04 21.64
C ALA A 17 -4.17 -0.72 20.87
N GLU A 18 -3.48 0.25 21.46
CA GLU A 18 -3.37 1.62 20.94
C GLU A 18 -2.17 1.77 20.00
N THR A 19 -1.12 0.99 20.20
CA THR A 19 0.12 1.10 19.41
C THR A 19 0.21 0.05 18.31
N GLU A 20 0.89 0.38 17.20
CA GLU A 20 1.20 -0.55 16.10
C GLU A 20 1.88 -1.83 16.63
N ALA A 21 2.76 -1.71 17.63
CA ALA A 21 3.41 -2.85 18.28
C ALA A 21 2.44 -3.76 19.03
N GLN A 22 1.52 -3.20 19.82
CA GLN A 22 0.49 -3.97 20.52
C GLN A 22 -0.46 -4.66 19.55
N GLN A 23 -0.91 -3.95 18.52
CA GLN A 23 -1.81 -4.48 17.50
C GLN A 23 -1.14 -5.61 16.70
N THR A 24 0.13 -5.44 16.31
CA THR A 24 0.92 -6.48 15.64
C THR A 24 1.15 -7.70 16.55
N ALA A 25 1.42 -7.48 17.83
CA ALA A 25 1.58 -8.57 18.80
C ALA A 25 0.27 -9.36 18.99
N LEU A 26 -0.89 -8.71 19.00
CA LEU A 26 -2.18 -9.40 19.01
C LEU A 26 -2.37 -10.29 17.79
N LEU A 27 -2.01 -9.79 16.60
CA LEU A 27 -2.07 -10.57 15.37
C LEU A 27 -1.11 -11.77 15.41
N ALA A 28 0.13 -11.57 15.88
CA ALA A 28 1.12 -12.64 16.05
C ALA A 28 0.63 -13.72 17.01
N ASN A 29 0.06 -13.33 18.14
CA ASN A 29 -0.54 -14.25 19.12
C ASN A 29 -1.72 -15.03 18.52
N ALA A 30 -2.60 -14.36 17.76
CA ALA A 30 -3.72 -15.03 17.10
C ALA A 30 -3.26 -16.08 16.08
N VAL A 31 -2.26 -15.74 15.27
CA VAL A 31 -1.61 -16.63 14.30
C VAL A 31 -0.95 -17.84 15.01
N LEU A 32 -0.21 -17.60 16.10
CA LEU A 32 0.42 -18.66 16.90
C LEU A 32 -0.62 -19.60 17.53
N LEU A 33 -1.72 -19.04 18.05
CA LEU A 33 -2.81 -19.81 18.63
C LEU A 33 -3.47 -20.72 17.59
N ALA A 34 -3.77 -20.18 16.41
CA ALA A 34 -4.47 -20.90 15.35
C ALA A 34 -3.61 -22.02 14.71
N ASP A 35 -2.32 -21.77 14.48
CA ASP A 35 -1.45 -22.71 13.76
C ASP A 35 -0.78 -23.75 14.65
N ASP A 36 -0.43 -23.38 15.88
CA ASP A 36 0.38 -24.24 16.75
C ASP A 36 -0.37 -24.65 18.00
N LEU A 37 -0.78 -23.70 18.84
CA LEU A 37 -1.21 -24.03 20.19
C LEU A 37 -2.51 -24.84 20.20
N ILE A 38 -3.53 -24.40 19.46
CA ILE A 38 -4.83 -25.09 19.42
C ILE A 38 -4.70 -26.46 18.72
N PRO A 39 -4.06 -26.59 17.54
CA PRO A 39 -3.85 -27.90 16.92
C PRO A 39 -3.08 -28.89 17.81
N ARG A 40 -2.04 -28.43 18.52
CA ARG A 40 -1.27 -29.28 19.46
C ARG A 40 -2.09 -29.67 20.68
N ALA A 41 -2.87 -28.74 21.25
CA ALA A 41 -3.76 -29.04 22.36
C ALA A 41 -4.84 -30.05 21.96
N ALA A 42 -5.49 -29.85 20.81
CA ALA A 42 -6.50 -30.76 20.27
C ALA A 42 -5.93 -32.18 20.04
N ALA A 43 -4.70 -32.28 19.53
CA ALA A 43 -4.02 -33.57 19.36
C ALA A 43 -3.78 -34.29 20.70
N LYS A 44 -3.41 -33.57 21.76
CA LYS A 44 -3.16 -34.14 23.10
C LYS A 44 -4.44 -34.53 23.85
N LEU A 45 -5.51 -33.76 23.68
CA LEU A 45 -6.82 -34.02 24.30
C LEU A 45 -7.61 -35.14 23.59
N SER A 46 -7.13 -35.61 22.43
CA SER A 46 -7.73 -36.76 21.76
C SER A 46 -7.61 -38.01 22.64
N PRO A 47 -8.72 -38.75 22.88
CA PRO A 47 -8.76 -39.89 23.81
C PRO A 47 -7.86 -41.07 23.38
N SER A 48 -7.22 -40.99 22.21
CA SER A 48 -6.20 -41.94 21.76
C SER A 48 -4.96 -41.98 22.66
N ASN A 49 -4.64 -40.91 23.39
CA ASN A 49 -3.52 -40.89 24.34
C ASN A 49 -3.87 -41.42 25.74
N HIS A 50 -5.15 -41.60 26.06
CA HIS A 50 -5.59 -42.12 27.37
C HIS A 50 -5.98 -43.61 27.36
N GLN A 51 -5.99 -44.27 26.19
CA GLN A 51 -6.38 -45.68 26.05
C GLN A 51 -5.28 -46.57 25.45
N ALA A 52 -4.01 -46.19 25.54
CA ALA A 52 -2.89 -47.10 25.24
C ALA A 52 -2.74 -48.23 26.29
N SER A 53 -3.62 -48.31 27.30
CA SER A 53 -3.56 -49.32 28.36
C SER A 53 -4.71 -50.33 28.39
N ARG A 54 -5.71 -50.31 27.50
CA ARG A 54 -6.76 -51.36 27.50
C ARG A 54 -7.06 -51.89 26.10
N MET A 55 -6.97 -53.21 26.01
CA MET A 55 -7.03 -54.07 24.83
C MET A 55 -8.31 -53.87 23.99
N ASP A 56 -8.13 -54.12 22.69
CA ASP A 56 -9.09 -54.53 21.67
C ASP A 56 -10.41 -53.76 21.51
N ASP A 57 -10.39 -52.82 20.55
CA ASP A 57 -11.51 -52.69 19.59
C ASP A 57 -11.05 -51.88 18.36
N ALA A 58 -10.49 -52.58 17.36
CA ALA A 58 -9.89 -51.98 16.18
C ALA A 58 -10.92 -51.37 15.19
N ALA A 59 -12.19 -51.79 15.28
CA ALA A 59 -13.26 -51.29 14.41
C ALA A 59 -13.88 -49.97 14.91
N ALA A 60 -14.09 -49.82 16.23
CA ALA A 60 -14.58 -48.57 16.83
C ALA A 60 -13.52 -47.45 16.83
N LYS A 61 -12.22 -47.81 16.90
CA LYS A 61 -11.11 -46.86 16.73
C LYS A 61 -11.03 -46.25 15.34
N ARG A 62 -11.33 -47.02 14.27
CA ARG A 62 -11.27 -46.52 12.88
C ARG A 62 -12.42 -45.55 12.58
N SER A 63 -13.65 -45.85 12.99
CA SER A 63 -14.81 -44.98 12.73
C SER A 63 -14.79 -43.67 13.52
N SER A 64 -14.28 -43.71 14.76
CA SER A 64 -14.14 -42.51 15.60
C SER A 64 -12.93 -41.65 15.21
N SER A 65 -11.82 -42.26 14.77
CA SER A 65 -10.67 -41.53 14.23
C SER A 65 -11.02 -40.82 12.90
N ASP A 66 -11.78 -41.48 12.02
CA ASP A 66 -12.15 -40.96 10.70
C ASP A 66 -13.16 -39.82 10.78
N ARG A 67 -14.07 -39.79 11.77
CA ARG A 67 -15.01 -38.67 11.99
C ARG A 67 -14.38 -37.44 12.66
N ARG A 68 -13.31 -37.60 13.43
CA ARG A 68 -12.64 -36.51 14.18
C ARG A 68 -11.65 -35.70 13.35
N ILE A 69 -11.03 -36.31 12.34
CA ILE A 69 -10.15 -35.63 11.38
C ILE A 69 -10.91 -34.51 10.62
N PRO A 70 -12.15 -34.72 10.15
CA PRO A 70 -13.02 -33.68 9.61
C PRO A 70 -13.28 -32.52 10.58
N GLU A 71 -13.62 -32.80 11.84
CA GLU A 71 -13.92 -31.77 12.85
C GLU A 71 -12.68 -30.92 13.18
N GLN A 72 -11.51 -31.55 13.34
CA GLN A 72 -10.26 -30.84 13.57
C GLN A 72 -9.85 -29.98 12.37
N ARG A 73 -10.06 -30.50 11.15
CA ARG A 73 -9.84 -29.73 9.91
C ARG A 73 -10.79 -28.55 9.82
N GLU A 74 -12.06 -28.72 10.17
CA GLU A 74 -13.04 -27.64 10.16
C GLU A 74 -12.74 -26.57 11.22
N LEU A 75 -12.36 -26.99 12.43
CA LEU A 75 -11.90 -26.07 13.48
C LEU A 75 -10.69 -25.25 13.00
N LYS A 76 -9.69 -25.91 12.38
CA LYS A 76 -8.53 -25.22 11.81
C LYS A 76 -8.94 -24.20 10.75
N ARG A 77 -9.82 -24.57 9.81
CA ARG A 77 -10.33 -23.64 8.78
C ARG A 77 -11.08 -22.47 9.39
N ARG A 78 -11.87 -22.69 10.43
CA ARG A 78 -12.61 -21.62 11.12
C ARG A 78 -11.66 -20.67 11.84
N LEU A 79 -10.66 -21.18 12.55
CA LEU A 79 -9.63 -20.36 13.21
C LEU A 79 -8.85 -19.53 12.20
N GLN A 80 -8.43 -20.14 11.08
CA GLN A 80 -7.73 -19.41 10.03
C GLN A 80 -8.57 -18.25 9.48
N ARG A 81 -9.87 -18.48 9.22
CA ARG A 81 -10.79 -17.43 8.78
C ARG A 81 -10.88 -16.26 9.76
N LEU A 82 -10.91 -16.55 11.07
CA LEU A 82 -10.95 -15.48 12.09
C LEU A 82 -9.63 -14.70 12.15
N VAL A 83 -8.49 -15.38 12.00
CA VAL A 83 -7.17 -14.73 11.90
C VAL A 83 -7.09 -13.85 10.65
N ASP A 84 -7.59 -14.34 9.51
CA ASP A 84 -7.64 -13.56 8.28
C ASP A 84 -8.53 -12.31 8.44
N GLN A 85 -9.70 -12.44 9.07
CA GLN A 85 -10.56 -11.29 9.38
C GLN A 85 -9.88 -10.27 10.30
N LEU A 86 -9.14 -10.72 11.30
CA LEU A 86 -8.37 -9.83 12.18
C LEU A 86 -7.29 -9.07 11.41
N ARG A 87 -6.56 -9.75 10.53
CA ARG A 87 -5.57 -9.12 9.64
C ARG A 87 -6.23 -8.09 8.72
N ASP A 88 -7.36 -8.43 8.14
CA ASP A 88 -8.06 -7.54 7.21
C ASP A 88 -8.60 -6.29 7.96
N SER A 89 -9.05 -6.45 9.21
CA SER A 89 -9.41 -5.32 10.09
C SER A 89 -8.21 -4.44 10.42
N PHE A 90 -7.06 -5.04 10.75
CA PHE A 90 -5.82 -4.32 11.00
C PHE A 90 -5.40 -3.49 9.77
N CYS A 91 -5.40 -4.10 8.58
CA CYS A 91 -5.03 -3.41 7.35
C CYS A 91 -6.00 -2.27 7.02
N ARG A 92 -7.30 -2.50 7.20
CA ARG A 92 -8.34 -1.48 6.96
C ARG A 92 -8.19 -0.31 7.92
N GLN A 93 -7.96 -0.56 9.21
CA GLN A 93 -7.79 0.51 10.19
C GLN A 93 -6.61 1.41 9.81
N HIS A 94 -5.45 0.83 9.53
CA HIS A 94 -4.26 1.59 9.16
C HIS A 94 -4.39 2.29 7.79
N ALA A 95 -5.13 1.72 6.85
CA ALA A 95 -5.45 2.40 5.60
C ALA A 95 -6.36 3.62 5.84
N LEU A 96 -7.37 3.51 6.71
CA LEU A 96 -8.23 4.64 7.05
C LEU A 96 -7.45 5.78 7.73
N GLU A 97 -6.54 5.44 8.65
CA GLU A 97 -5.63 6.42 9.29
C GLU A 97 -4.73 7.16 8.29
N LEU A 98 -4.42 6.55 7.13
CA LEU A 98 -3.63 7.19 6.07
C LEU A 98 -4.50 8.05 5.14
N ILE A 99 -5.67 7.52 4.76
CA ILE A 99 -6.53 8.13 3.73
C ILE A 99 -7.35 9.28 4.29
N PHE A 100 -7.69 9.25 5.58
CA PHE A 100 -8.49 10.27 6.24
C PHE A 100 -7.69 11.00 7.30
N THR A 101 -7.98 12.29 7.47
CA THR A 101 -7.51 13.05 8.62
C THR A 101 -8.33 12.72 9.87
N GLU A 102 -7.87 13.17 11.05
CA GLU A 102 -8.59 12.97 12.32
C GLU A 102 -9.97 13.65 12.33
N ASP A 103 -10.14 14.76 11.60
CA ASP A 103 -11.41 15.47 11.41
C ASP A 103 -12.29 14.86 10.30
N GLY A 104 -11.84 13.79 9.64
CA GLY A 104 -12.59 13.03 8.65
C GLY A 104 -12.50 13.56 7.22
N ALA A 105 -11.61 14.52 6.95
CA ALA A 105 -11.33 14.98 5.60
C ALA A 105 -10.54 13.92 4.81
N VAL A 106 -10.82 13.81 3.52
CA VAL A 106 -10.12 12.87 2.63
C VAL A 106 -8.78 13.49 2.23
N ARG A 107 -7.69 12.82 2.60
CA ARG A 107 -6.31 13.19 2.24
C ARG A 107 -5.96 12.72 0.84
N LEU A 108 -6.39 11.51 0.48
CA LEU A 108 -6.20 10.96 -0.86
C LEU A 108 -7.33 11.43 -1.79
N ASN A 109 -7.23 12.66 -2.27
CA ASN A 109 -8.25 13.28 -3.13
C ASN A 109 -7.65 13.75 -4.47
N ALA A 110 -8.51 14.10 -5.42
CA ALA A 110 -8.08 14.52 -6.76
C ALA A 110 -7.36 15.87 -6.75
N ASP A 111 -7.72 16.78 -5.83
CA ASP A 111 -7.12 18.11 -5.71
C ASP A 111 -5.59 18.06 -5.48
N MET A 112 -5.09 16.99 -4.85
CA MET A 112 -3.65 16.73 -4.71
C MET A 112 -2.90 16.77 -6.05
N TYR A 113 -3.55 16.36 -7.14
CA TYR A 113 -2.97 16.39 -8.48
C TYR A 113 -3.45 17.60 -9.29
N LEU A 114 -4.74 17.96 -9.18
CA LEU A 114 -5.33 19.06 -9.97
C LEU A 114 -4.80 20.45 -9.58
N SER A 115 -4.27 20.61 -8.37
CA SER A 115 -3.67 21.87 -7.90
C SER A 115 -2.32 22.18 -8.53
N LEU A 116 -1.58 21.16 -8.98
CA LEU A 116 -0.25 21.33 -9.59
C LEU A 116 -0.30 22.12 -10.89
N ASP A 117 -1.35 21.92 -11.68
CA ASP A 117 -1.50 22.58 -12.98
C ASP A 117 -1.95 24.05 -12.89
N GLN A 118 -2.18 24.58 -11.68
CA GLN A 118 -2.65 25.96 -11.48
C GLN A 118 -1.53 26.99 -11.29
N GLY A 119 -0.36 26.56 -10.81
CA GLY A 119 0.73 27.45 -10.41
C GLY A 119 1.66 27.90 -11.55
N GLY A 120 1.69 27.16 -12.66
CA GLY A 120 2.59 27.42 -13.80
C GLY A 120 4.09 27.20 -13.53
N GLU A 121 4.50 27.11 -12.26
CA GLU A 121 5.82 26.71 -11.82
C GLU A 121 5.91 25.19 -11.73
N GLU A 122 7.03 24.63 -12.20
CA GLU A 122 7.31 23.20 -12.10
C GLU A 122 7.54 22.83 -10.62
N PRO A 123 6.87 21.79 -10.10
CA PRO A 123 7.04 21.38 -8.72
C PRO A 123 8.42 20.76 -8.49
N GLU A 124 8.88 20.79 -7.24
CA GLU A 124 9.99 19.95 -6.83
C GLU A 124 9.53 18.48 -6.81
N TRP A 125 10.01 17.68 -7.77
CA TRP A 125 9.56 16.31 -7.96
C TRP A 125 9.90 15.42 -6.76
N PHE A 126 8.86 15.01 -6.05
CA PHE A 126 8.96 14.09 -4.92
C PHE A 126 7.62 13.35 -4.75
N PRO A 127 7.60 12.09 -4.26
CA PRO A 127 6.36 11.40 -4.01
C PRO A 127 5.43 12.19 -3.10
N SER A 128 4.12 12.20 -3.36
CA SER A 128 3.16 12.96 -2.57
C SER A 128 3.16 12.51 -1.11
N PRO A 129 2.93 13.42 -0.14
CA PRO A 129 3.08 13.14 1.29
C PRO A 129 2.36 11.87 1.77
N ILE A 130 1.18 11.58 1.23
CA ILE A 130 0.42 10.38 1.59
C ILE A 130 1.13 9.07 1.25
N TYR A 131 1.85 9.02 0.14
CA TYR A 131 2.62 7.83 -0.24
C TYR A 131 3.94 7.73 0.54
N GLN A 132 4.54 8.86 0.92
CA GLN A 132 5.67 8.88 1.87
C GLN A 132 5.24 8.30 3.22
N GLU A 133 4.10 8.71 3.75
CA GLU A 133 3.57 8.18 5.01
C GLU A 133 3.19 6.70 4.92
N LEU A 134 2.68 6.25 3.78
CA LEU A 134 2.46 4.84 3.51
C LEU A 134 3.79 4.05 3.55
N PHE A 135 4.83 4.55 2.89
CA PHE A 135 6.16 3.95 2.92
C PHE A 135 6.73 3.88 4.34
N ASP A 136 6.64 4.97 5.10
CA ASP A 136 7.11 5.02 6.48
C ASP A 136 6.31 4.07 7.38
N LYS A 137 4.99 4.03 7.25
CA LYS A 137 4.13 3.13 8.01
C LYS A 137 4.44 1.67 7.70
N LEU A 138 4.59 1.31 6.43
CA LEU A 138 4.99 -0.04 6.01
C LEU A 138 6.36 -0.41 6.56
N THR A 139 7.32 0.52 6.53
CA THR A 139 8.67 0.30 7.08
C THR A 139 8.63 0.07 8.59
N ARG A 140 7.86 0.87 9.34
CA ARG A 140 7.67 0.67 10.79
C ARG A 140 7.02 -0.67 11.10
N ILE A 141 5.91 -1.01 10.42
CA ILE A 141 5.22 -2.28 10.62
C ILE A 141 6.11 -3.46 10.22
N ALA A 142 6.90 -3.34 9.15
CA ALA A 142 7.84 -4.38 8.74
C ALA A 142 8.88 -4.68 9.83
N ASN A 143 9.44 -3.65 10.47
CA ASN A 143 10.41 -3.80 11.55
C ASN A 143 9.78 -4.47 12.78
N ILE A 144 8.60 -4.02 13.20
CA ILE A 144 7.86 -4.63 14.31
C ILE A 144 7.51 -6.09 13.98
N ALA A 145 7.03 -6.35 12.77
CA ALA A 145 6.66 -7.69 12.33
C ALA A 145 7.86 -8.64 12.26
N ALA A 146 9.04 -8.16 11.88
CA ALA A 146 10.26 -8.97 11.87
C ALA A 146 10.62 -9.50 13.26
N GLU A 147 10.39 -8.70 14.31
CA GLU A 147 10.60 -9.11 15.70
C GLU A 147 9.48 -10.02 16.23
N MET A 148 8.23 -9.80 15.80
CA MET A 148 7.07 -10.53 16.32
C MET A 148 6.80 -11.87 15.60
N PHE A 149 7.19 -12.00 14.33
CA PHE A 149 6.94 -13.19 13.49
C PHE A 149 8.22 -13.98 13.18
N VAL A 150 9.11 -14.15 14.17
CA VAL A 150 10.35 -14.93 13.99
C VAL A 150 10.04 -16.36 13.54
N GLY A 151 10.63 -16.79 12.42
CA GLY A 151 10.38 -18.10 11.80
C GLY A 151 9.03 -18.21 11.06
N ARG A 152 8.33 -17.08 10.89
CA ARG A 152 7.02 -16.95 10.24
C ARG A 152 7.01 -15.76 9.28
N GLU A 153 8.12 -15.53 8.59
CA GLU A 153 8.38 -14.35 7.74
C GLU A 153 7.30 -14.17 6.67
N ARG A 154 6.73 -15.28 6.17
CA ARG A 154 5.63 -15.25 5.21
C ARG A 154 4.41 -14.47 5.74
N PHE A 155 4.11 -14.54 7.03
CA PHE A 155 3.00 -13.78 7.61
C PHE A 155 3.28 -12.28 7.61
N ALA A 156 4.51 -11.87 7.96
CA ALA A 156 4.93 -10.47 7.88
C ALA A 156 4.84 -9.96 6.44
N THR A 157 5.35 -10.70 5.45
CA THR A 157 5.21 -10.33 4.04
C THR A 157 3.74 -10.21 3.63
N MET A 158 2.89 -11.18 3.98
CA MET A 158 1.47 -11.13 3.65
C MET A 158 0.75 -9.95 4.31
N LEU A 159 1.15 -9.55 5.52
CA LEU A 159 0.62 -8.37 6.20
C LEU A 159 0.93 -7.10 5.39
N LEU A 160 2.18 -6.94 4.96
CA LEU A 160 2.61 -5.79 4.16
C LEU A 160 1.94 -5.76 2.77
N VAL A 161 1.81 -6.92 2.12
CA VAL A 161 1.05 -7.06 0.86
C VAL A 161 -0.38 -6.54 1.08
N ARG A 162 -1.06 -7.03 2.12
CA ARG A 162 -2.46 -6.67 2.37
C ARG A 162 -2.65 -5.21 2.76
N LEU A 163 -1.76 -4.64 3.56
CA LEU A 163 -1.83 -3.23 3.90
C LEU A 163 -1.65 -2.35 2.66
N THR A 164 -0.64 -2.64 1.82
CA THR A 164 -0.41 -1.90 0.57
C THR A 164 -1.58 -2.05 -0.38
N GLU A 165 -2.08 -3.27 -0.60
CA GLU A 165 -3.26 -3.53 -1.44
C GLU A 165 -4.49 -2.77 -0.95
N THR A 166 -4.72 -2.69 0.36
CA THR A 166 -5.90 -2.01 0.92
C THR A 166 -5.92 -0.53 0.55
N VAL A 167 -4.76 0.16 0.62
CA VAL A 167 -4.67 1.59 0.28
C VAL A 167 -4.80 1.80 -1.23
N ILE A 168 -4.13 0.99 -2.04
CA ILE A 168 -4.13 1.17 -3.50
C ILE A 168 -5.47 0.77 -4.14
N LEU A 169 -6.12 -0.28 -3.63
CA LEU A 169 -7.47 -0.64 -4.09
C LEU A 169 -8.49 0.42 -3.74
N TRP A 170 -8.36 1.09 -2.59
CA TRP A 170 -9.24 2.20 -2.25
C TRP A 170 -9.18 3.30 -3.32
N LEU A 171 -7.98 3.73 -3.74
CA LEU A 171 -7.83 4.70 -4.84
C LEU A 171 -8.41 4.17 -6.16
N SER A 172 -8.17 2.90 -6.47
CA SER A 172 -8.69 2.29 -7.70
C SER A 172 -10.22 2.31 -7.76
N GLU A 173 -10.88 2.17 -6.60
CA GLU A 173 -12.33 2.02 -6.46
C GLU A 173 -13.04 3.33 -6.07
N ASP A 174 -12.32 4.40 -5.76
CA ASP A 174 -12.90 5.68 -5.35
C ASP A 174 -13.58 6.41 -6.53
N GLN A 175 -14.89 6.25 -6.61
CA GLN A 175 -15.70 6.88 -7.65
C GLN A 175 -15.63 8.41 -7.59
N THR A 176 -15.69 9.01 -6.40
CA THR A 176 -15.63 10.46 -6.21
C THR A 176 -14.31 11.04 -6.73
N PHE A 177 -13.19 10.40 -6.41
CA PHE A 177 -11.88 10.77 -6.95
C PHE A 177 -11.88 10.75 -8.48
N TRP A 178 -12.36 9.66 -9.08
CA TRP A 178 -12.30 9.48 -10.53
C TRP A 178 -13.30 10.33 -11.32
N GLU A 179 -14.46 10.65 -10.74
CA GLU A 179 -15.41 11.62 -11.30
C GLU A 179 -14.79 13.02 -11.34
N GLU A 180 -14.11 13.45 -10.28
CA GLU A 180 -13.44 14.74 -10.25
C GLU A 180 -12.30 14.83 -11.28
N ILE A 181 -11.51 13.77 -11.45
CA ILE A 181 -10.43 13.72 -12.45
C ILE A 181 -10.94 13.77 -13.89
N LYS A 182 -12.08 13.13 -14.18
CA LYS A 182 -12.61 12.98 -15.56
C LYS A 182 -13.57 14.09 -15.96
N ASP A 183 -14.54 14.35 -15.09
CA ASP A 183 -15.70 15.18 -15.38
C ASP A 183 -15.74 16.44 -14.48
N GLY A 184 -14.71 16.63 -13.64
CA GLY A 184 -14.58 17.80 -12.79
C GLY A 184 -14.35 19.09 -13.57
N PRO A 185 -14.55 20.25 -12.91
CA PRO A 185 -14.40 21.56 -13.55
C PRO A 185 -12.96 21.88 -13.94
N ARG A 186 -11.98 21.18 -13.33
CA ARG A 186 -10.55 21.31 -13.58
C ARG A 186 -10.05 19.96 -14.09
N PRO A 187 -9.65 19.86 -15.36
CA PRO A 187 -9.10 18.61 -15.87
C PRO A 187 -7.71 18.34 -15.28
N LEU A 188 -7.33 17.07 -15.19
CA LEU A 188 -5.95 16.68 -14.91
C LEU A 188 -5.03 17.19 -16.03
N GLY A 189 -4.00 17.96 -15.68
CA GLY A 189 -3.03 18.48 -16.62
C GLY A 189 -1.70 17.71 -16.61
N PRO A 190 -0.71 18.21 -17.37
CA PRO A 190 0.60 17.57 -17.49
C PRO A 190 1.34 17.35 -16.17
N LEU A 191 1.36 18.36 -15.29
CA LEU A 191 2.10 18.28 -14.02
C LEU A 191 1.41 17.32 -13.06
N GLY A 192 0.07 17.39 -12.99
CA GLY A 192 -0.72 16.45 -12.22
C GLY A 192 -0.53 15.00 -12.69
N LEU A 193 -0.49 14.76 -14.01
CA LEU A 193 -0.24 13.43 -14.57
C LEU A 193 1.15 12.89 -14.23
N GLN A 194 2.19 13.72 -14.35
CA GLN A 194 3.55 13.33 -13.99
C GLN A 194 3.64 12.98 -12.50
N GLN A 195 3.07 13.80 -11.60
CA GLN A 195 3.03 13.48 -10.17
C GLN A 195 2.29 12.18 -9.88
N PHE A 196 1.14 11.97 -10.54
CA PHE A 196 0.35 10.75 -10.39
C PHE A 196 1.15 9.50 -10.80
N TYR A 197 1.87 9.58 -11.92
CA TYR A 197 2.73 8.49 -12.39
C TYR A 197 3.88 8.24 -11.41
N LEU A 198 4.55 9.31 -10.94
CA LEU A 198 5.63 9.23 -9.96
C LEU A 198 5.16 8.54 -8.67
N ASP A 199 3.99 8.89 -8.16
CA ASP A 199 3.42 8.30 -6.95
C ASP A 199 3.16 6.80 -7.11
N MET A 200 2.62 6.39 -8.26
CA MET A 200 2.38 4.99 -8.57
C MET A 200 3.68 4.20 -8.76
N GLU A 201 4.68 4.79 -9.42
CA GLU A 201 6.01 4.18 -9.59
C GLU A 201 6.73 4.05 -8.24
N PHE A 202 6.62 5.05 -7.37
CA PHE A 202 7.15 5.00 -6.00
C PHE A 202 6.57 3.82 -5.22
N VAL A 203 5.26 3.58 -5.32
CA VAL A 203 4.60 2.42 -4.69
C VAL A 203 5.10 1.09 -5.26
N ILE A 204 5.23 0.99 -6.59
CA ILE A 204 5.81 -0.20 -7.23
C ILE A 204 7.23 -0.45 -6.69
N LEU A 205 8.04 0.60 -6.65
CA LEU A 205 9.45 0.51 -6.31
C LEU A 205 9.65 0.06 -4.87
N PHE A 206 9.06 0.74 -3.87
CA PHE A 206 9.25 0.32 -2.49
C PHE A 206 8.65 -1.07 -2.22
N ALA A 207 7.52 -1.41 -2.85
CA ALA A 207 6.88 -2.69 -2.63
C ALA A 207 7.69 -3.84 -3.23
N SER A 208 8.36 -3.59 -4.36
CA SER A 208 9.27 -4.54 -4.97
C SER A 208 10.51 -4.79 -4.09
N GLN A 209 11.12 -3.72 -3.55
CA GLN A 209 12.29 -3.80 -2.67
C GLN A 209 11.98 -4.53 -1.36
N GLY A 210 10.81 -4.26 -0.77
CA GLY A 210 10.32 -4.96 0.41
C GLY A 210 9.78 -6.36 0.16
N ARG A 211 9.73 -6.82 -1.11
CA ARG A 211 9.22 -8.12 -1.54
C ARG A 211 7.75 -8.37 -1.20
N TYR A 212 6.94 -7.31 -1.21
CA TYR A 212 5.49 -7.38 -0.99
C TYR A 212 4.67 -6.81 -2.16
N LEU A 213 5.31 -6.60 -3.33
CA LEU A 213 4.60 -6.33 -4.58
C LEU A 213 4.00 -7.62 -5.15
N SER A 214 2.68 -7.76 -5.04
CA SER A 214 1.94 -8.88 -5.65
C SER A 214 1.70 -8.61 -7.15
N ARG A 215 1.49 -9.67 -7.95
CA ARG A 215 1.09 -9.52 -9.37
C ARG A 215 -0.21 -8.75 -9.51
N ASN A 216 -1.15 -8.98 -8.59
CA ASN A 216 -2.43 -8.29 -8.57
C ASN A 216 -2.24 -6.80 -8.28
N LEU A 217 -1.48 -6.46 -7.24
CA LEU A 217 -1.17 -5.07 -6.88
C LEU A 217 -0.51 -4.34 -8.05
N HIS A 218 0.50 -4.95 -8.67
CA HIS A 218 1.18 -4.36 -9.82
C HIS A 218 0.23 -4.12 -11.00
N GLN A 219 -0.70 -5.04 -11.27
CA GLN A 219 -1.71 -4.85 -12.32
C GLN A 219 -2.70 -3.74 -11.98
N VAL A 220 -3.16 -3.65 -10.73
CA VAL A 220 -4.05 -2.58 -10.27
C VAL A 220 -3.37 -1.23 -10.47
N ILE A 221 -2.11 -1.08 -10.06
CA ILE A 221 -1.35 0.16 -10.24
C ILE A 221 -1.27 0.54 -11.73
N LYS A 222 -0.95 -0.42 -12.61
CA LYS A 222 -0.94 -0.19 -14.06
C LYS A 222 -2.30 0.27 -14.60
N ASN A 223 -3.39 -0.31 -14.10
CA ASN A 223 -4.74 0.10 -14.50
C ASN A 223 -5.07 1.53 -14.02
N ILE A 224 -4.63 1.90 -12.81
CA ILE A 224 -4.78 3.25 -12.26
C ILE A 224 -4.01 4.25 -13.13
N ILE A 225 -2.74 3.98 -13.47
CA ILE A 225 -1.94 4.82 -14.37
C ILE A 225 -2.63 4.98 -15.74
N ALA A 226 -3.05 3.87 -16.35
CA ALA A 226 -3.72 3.90 -17.65
C ALA A 226 -5.00 4.75 -17.61
N LYS A 227 -5.79 4.67 -16.53
CA LYS A 227 -7.00 5.48 -16.35
C LYS A 227 -6.70 6.97 -16.22
N ALA A 228 -5.58 7.36 -15.60
CA ALA A 228 -5.12 8.74 -15.53
C ALA A 228 -4.65 9.26 -16.91
N ILE A 229 -3.88 8.44 -17.65
CA ILE A 229 -3.47 8.74 -19.03
C ILE A 229 -4.68 8.95 -19.93
N GLU A 230 -5.69 8.08 -19.85
CA GLU A 230 -6.95 8.22 -20.60
C GLU A 230 -7.70 9.51 -20.25
N ALA A 231 -7.72 9.91 -18.98
CA ALA A 231 -8.36 11.16 -18.54
C ALA A 231 -7.69 12.39 -19.17
N VAL A 232 -6.35 12.42 -19.23
CA VAL A 232 -5.61 13.50 -19.90
C VAL A 232 -5.82 13.47 -21.41
N ALA A 233 -5.79 12.30 -22.04
CA ALA A 233 -6.03 12.16 -23.48
C ALA A 233 -7.41 12.72 -23.89
N ALA A 234 -8.43 12.57 -23.04
CA ALA A 234 -9.76 13.11 -23.27
C ALA A 234 -9.81 14.65 -23.37
N THR A 235 -8.77 15.34 -22.89
CA THR A 235 -8.63 16.80 -22.96
C THR A 235 -7.95 17.30 -24.24
N ASN A 236 -7.64 16.40 -25.19
CA ASN A 236 -6.85 16.64 -26.41
C ASN A 236 -5.36 16.97 -26.18
N ILE A 237 -4.84 16.63 -25.00
CA ILE A 237 -3.40 16.61 -24.73
C ILE A 237 -2.90 15.21 -25.06
N ASP A 238 -1.80 15.10 -25.83
CA ASP A 238 -1.12 13.81 -26.00
C ASP A 238 -0.33 13.47 -24.73
N PRO A 239 -0.75 12.49 -23.91
CA PRO A 239 -0.12 12.21 -22.63
C PRO A 239 1.35 11.78 -22.78
N TYR A 240 1.68 11.08 -23.87
CA TYR A 240 3.05 10.61 -24.10
C TYR A 240 4.00 11.72 -24.55
N SER A 241 3.46 12.86 -25.00
CA SER A 241 4.27 14.04 -25.31
C SER A 241 4.68 14.83 -24.06
N VAL A 242 3.95 14.64 -22.95
CA VAL A 242 4.19 15.36 -21.69
C VAL A 242 4.80 14.49 -20.60
N LEU A 243 4.77 13.17 -20.74
CA LEU A 243 5.40 12.24 -19.79
C LEU A 243 6.90 12.11 -20.07
N PRO A 244 7.75 12.21 -19.04
CA PRO A 244 9.13 11.72 -19.08
C PRO A 244 9.22 10.22 -19.40
N GLU A 245 10.44 9.75 -19.64
CA GLU A 245 10.72 8.31 -19.79
C GLU A 245 10.53 7.56 -18.45
N ASP A 246 10.16 6.27 -18.51
CA ASP A 246 9.92 5.44 -17.32
C ASP A 246 11.13 5.41 -16.36
N GLU A 247 12.36 5.42 -16.91
CA GLU A 247 13.60 5.43 -16.12
C GLU A 247 13.70 6.68 -15.22
N TRP A 248 13.20 7.82 -15.69
CA TRP A 248 13.19 9.06 -14.91
C TRP A 248 12.33 8.91 -13.64
N PHE A 249 11.13 8.33 -13.76
CA PHE A 249 10.26 8.09 -12.61
C PHE A 249 10.90 7.11 -11.61
N ALA A 250 11.53 6.04 -12.11
CA ALA A 250 12.22 5.07 -11.29
C ALA A 250 13.39 5.70 -10.51
N ASP A 251 14.17 6.58 -11.14
CA ASP A 251 15.29 7.28 -10.52
C ASP A 251 14.83 8.26 -9.44
N VAL A 252 13.82 9.09 -9.73
CA VAL A 252 13.26 10.05 -8.76
C VAL A 252 12.67 9.30 -7.56
N ALA A 253 11.89 8.24 -7.80
CA ALA A 253 11.35 7.39 -6.74
C ALA A 253 12.48 6.74 -5.91
N GLN A 254 13.55 6.27 -6.56
CA GLN A 254 14.68 5.64 -5.88
C GLN A 254 15.45 6.62 -5.00
N ILE A 255 15.62 7.87 -5.45
CA ILE A 255 16.20 8.95 -4.66
C ILE A 255 15.31 9.24 -3.45
N ALA A 256 14.00 9.38 -3.64
CA ALA A 256 13.05 9.62 -2.55
C ALA A 256 13.12 8.52 -1.47
N ILE A 257 13.16 7.24 -1.87
CA ILE A 257 13.34 6.13 -0.93
C ILE A 257 14.64 6.28 -0.14
N LYS A 258 15.76 6.61 -0.79
CA LYS A 258 17.06 6.80 -0.10
C LYS A 258 16.98 7.95 0.91
N MET A 259 16.33 9.04 0.56
CA MET A 259 16.16 10.20 1.43
C MET A 259 15.27 9.90 2.63
N LEU A 260 14.13 9.25 2.43
CA LEU A 260 13.22 8.83 3.51
C LEU A 260 13.88 7.81 4.47
N MET A 261 14.79 6.98 3.96
CA MET A 261 15.61 6.09 4.79
C MET A 261 16.76 6.81 5.52
N GLY A 262 16.95 8.11 5.35
CA GLY A 262 18.08 8.87 5.90
C GLY A 262 19.44 8.51 5.30
N LYS A 263 19.46 7.93 4.09
CA LYS A 263 20.67 7.47 3.39
C LYS A 263 21.20 8.50 2.37
N ALA A 264 20.50 9.60 2.14
CA ALA A 264 20.90 10.69 1.25
C ALA A 264 20.36 12.04 1.78
N ASN A 265 21.13 13.12 1.59
CA ASN A 265 20.72 14.50 1.87
C ASN A 265 20.57 15.25 0.53
N PHE A 266 19.71 16.26 0.46
CA PHE A 266 19.48 17.09 -0.75
C PHE A 266 20.79 17.60 -1.39
N GLU A 267 21.80 17.99 -0.59
CA GLU A 267 23.12 18.44 -1.09
C GLU A 267 23.95 17.36 -1.79
N ASN A 268 23.73 16.08 -1.51
CA ASN A 268 24.41 14.97 -2.18
C ASN A 268 23.69 14.55 -3.48
N VAL A 269 22.38 14.76 -3.57
CA VAL A 269 21.57 14.41 -4.74
C VAL A 269 21.97 15.30 -5.92
N GLU A 270 22.07 16.62 -5.71
CA GLU A 270 22.53 17.58 -6.73
C GLU A 270 23.92 17.26 -7.32
N ARG A 271 24.76 16.53 -6.57
CA ARG A 271 26.11 16.13 -6.96
C ARG A 271 26.19 14.76 -7.65
N GLU A 272 25.18 13.91 -7.46
CA GLU A 272 25.03 12.61 -8.13
C GLU A 272 24.22 12.69 -9.42
N LEU A 273 23.44 13.76 -9.65
CA LEU A 273 22.84 14.02 -10.95
C LEU A 273 23.94 14.49 -11.94
N PRO A 274 24.14 13.82 -13.10
CA PRO A 274 24.93 14.41 -14.17
C PRO A 274 24.26 15.74 -14.60
N ALA A 275 25.08 16.78 -14.81
CA ALA A 275 24.66 18.14 -15.18
C ALA A 275 23.84 18.25 -16.49
N THR A 276 23.42 17.13 -17.07
CA THR A 276 22.52 16.98 -18.22
C THR A 276 21.04 16.81 -17.85
N ILE A 277 20.68 16.74 -16.56
CA ILE A 277 19.28 16.62 -16.09
C ILE A 277 18.68 18.02 -15.77
N GLY A 278 19.22 19.07 -16.37
CA GLY A 278 18.47 20.32 -16.54
C GLY A 278 17.56 20.16 -17.76
N SER A 279 16.26 19.96 -17.50
CA SER A 279 15.09 20.20 -18.37
C SER A 279 15.33 20.20 -19.90
N PRO A 280 14.70 19.32 -20.71
CA PRO A 280 14.73 19.45 -22.16
C PRO A 280 13.96 20.71 -22.57
N THR A 281 14.69 21.82 -22.68
CA THR A 281 14.16 23.08 -23.18
C THR A 281 13.62 22.82 -24.58
N VAL A 282 12.34 23.15 -24.77
CA VAL A 282 11.64 23.10 -26.06
C VAL A 282 12.53 23.73 -27.15
N ALA A 283 13.06 22.91 -28.05
CA ALA A 283 13.78 23.37 -29.22
C ALA A 283 12.79 24.07 -30.16
N SER A 284 12.60 25.37 -29.94
CA SER A 284 11.85 26.24 -30.86
C SER A 284 12.63 26.33 -32.17
N ALA A 285 12.23 25.53 -33.15
CA ALA A 285 12.70 25.63 -34.52
C ALA A 285 12.29 26.99 -35.10
N LYS A 286 13.20 27.97 -35.01
CA LYS A 286 13.07 29.23 -35.73
C LYS A 286 13.21 28.95 -37.23
N SER A 287 12.09 29.11 -37.93
CA SER A 287 12.02 29.21 -39.39
C SER A 287 13.08 30.16 -39.94
N ALA A 288 13.96 29.65 -40.80
CA ALA A 288 14.82 30.46 -41.64
C ALA A 288 14.04 30.88 -42.89
N THR A 289 13.49 32.09 -42.86
CA THR A 289 12.88 32.74 -44.02
C THR A 289 13.99 33.37 -44.88
N SER A 290 14.05 32.98 -46.14
CA SER A 290 14.94 33.54 -47.17
C SER A 290 14.64 35.04 -47.43
N PRO A 291 15.66 35.86 -47.74
CA PRO A 291 15.46 37.06 -48.53
C PRO A 291 16.05 36.90 -49.94
N ILE A 292 15.15 37.00 -50.91
CA ILE A 292 15.43 37.46 -52.28
C ILE A 292 15.94 38.90 -52.19
N SER A 293 17.06 39.21 -52.85
CA SER A 293 17.52 40.58 -53.07
C SER A 293 18.23 40.70 -54.40
N HIS A 294 17.68 41.60 -55.21
CA HIS A 294 18.11 42.08 -56.52
C HIS A 294 19.62 42.37 -56.65
N GLY A 295 20.17 42.04 -57.82
CA GLY A 295 21.35 42.67 -58.38
C GLY A 295 21.07 43.11 -59.82
N SER A 296 20.98 44.43 -60.03
CA SER A 296 21.02 45.05 -61.35
C SER A 296 22.37 45.73 -61.52
N GLN A 297 23.18 45.23 -62.45
CA GLN A 297 23.93 45.95 -63.48
C GLN A 297 24.74 44.95 -64.30
#